data_AF-A0A5B6ZPB3-F1
#
_entry.id   AF-A0A5B6ZPB3-F1
#
_cell.length_a   1.000
_cell.length_b   1.000
_cell.length_c   1.000
_cell.angle_alpha   90.00
_cell.angle_beta   90.00
_cell.angle_gamma   90.00
#
_symmetry.space_group_name_H-M   'P 1'
#
loop_
_entity.id
_entity.type
_entity.pdbx_description
1 polymer ?
#
loop_
_entity_poly.entity_id
_entity_poly.type
_entity_poly.pdbx_seq_one_letter_code
_entity_poly.pdbx_strand_id
1 'polypeptide(L)'
;GLELGPKLNKAEEIKEELERLRRRKEQENLSAHVQPSGLILANLSLPQFLDGDGIMTGMAMASEVQSQISKRNAIAIGGNLAVRGNSGDGAATAVLRHQISSGSSIEFMASAGLRALIGVQTSRHLSLHSTATMGITMSLRDGSINLSNSWTRQLSETLNGNIELAFGPESSVAVGWQKKEDKMSAAGEIKF
;
A
#
# COMPACT_ATOMS: atom_id res chain seq x y z
N GLY A 1 -67.64 31.95 0.21
CA GLY A 1 -66.38 32.04 0.97
C GLY A 1 -65.34 31.20 0.26
N LEU A 2 -64.07 31.58 0.06
CA LEU A 2 -63.10 32.17 1.02
C LEU A 2 -63.12 31.32 2.31
N GLU A 3 -62.08 30.54 2.61
CA GLU A 3 -60.78 31.01 3.15
C GLU A 3 -59.56 30.17 2.70
N LEU A 4 -58.40 30.84 2.61
CA LEU A 4 -57.05 30.37 2.25
C LEU A 4 -56.15 30.16 3.50
N GLY A 5 -55.42 29.03 3.59
CA GLY A 5 -54.11 28.82 4.29
C GLY A 5 -54.07 28.68 5.84
N PRO A 6 -52.89 28.40 6.50
CA PRO A 6 -51.56 27.92 6.04
C PRO A 6 -50.81 26.91 7.01
N LYS A 7 -49.53 26.57 6.69
CA LYS A 7 -48.44 25.91 7.47
C LYS A 7 -48.18 24.41 7.16
N LEU A 8 -47.36 24.01 6.17
CA LEU A 8 -45.88 24.14 6.08
C LEU A 8 -45.19 23.81 7.40
N ASN A 9 -44.85 22.53 7.65
CA ASN A 9 -43.94 22.12 8.75
C ASN A 9 -43.25 20.76 8.52
N LYS A 10 -43.72 19.89 7.62
CA LYS A 10 -43.15 18.53 7.44
C LYS A 10 -42.03 18.40 6.40
N ALA A 11 -41.95 19.31 5.43
CA ALA A 11 -40.92 19.21 4.39
C ALA A 11 -39.52 19.57 4.91
N GLU A 12 -39.45 20.46 5.90
CA GLU A 12 -38.20 20.97 6.47
C GLU A 12 -37.61 19.98 7.47
N GLU A 13 -38.43 19.37 8.34
CA GLU A 13 -38.00 18.28 9.24
C GLU A 13 -37.54 17.03 8.48
N ILE A 14 -38.22 16.66 7.38
CA ILE A 14 -37.79 15.52 6.54
C ILE A 14 -36.47 15.82 5.84
N LYS A 15 -36.25 17.07 5.40
CA LYS A 15 -34.99 17.48 4.78
C LYS A 15 -33.86 17.50 5.80
N GLU A 16 -34.13 17.92 7.03
CA GLU A 16 -33.15 17.95 8.12
C GLU A 16 -32.80 16.53 8.62
N GLU A 17 -33.77 15.62 8.74
CA GLU A 17 -33.49 14.21 9.06
C GLU A 17 -32.76 13.49 7.92
N LEU A 18 -33.08 13.81 6.65
CA LEU A 18 -32.40 13.26 5.48
C LEU A 18 -30.97 13.79 5.36
N GLU A 19 -30.72 15.05 5.74
CA GLU A 19 -29.36 15.60 5.88
C GLU A 19 -28.59 14.98 7.05
N ARG A 20 -29.23 14.76 8.20
CA ARG A 20 -28.59 14.07 9.35
C ARG A 20 -28.26 12.62 9.00
N LEU A 21 -29.15 11.90 8.31
CA LEU A 21 -28.90 10.55 7.81
C LEU A 21 -27.83 10.53 6.70
N ARG A 22 -27.80 11.53 5.80
CA ARG A 22 -26.70 11.68 4.83
C ARG A 22 -25.37 11.90 5.51
N ARG A 23 -25.27 12.77 6.52
CA ARG A 23 -24.03 13.01 7.26
C ARG A 23 -23.56 11.78 8.01
N ARG A 24 -24.49 11.01 8.61
CA ARG A 24 -24.15 9.75 9.31
C ARG A 24 -23.74 8.65 8.31
N LYS A 25 -24.41 8.55 7.17
CA LYS A 25 -24.05 7.62 6.07
C LYS A 25 -22.77 8.03 5.35
N GLU A 26 -22.47 9.31 5.23
CA GLU A 26 -21.17 9.81 4.74
C GLU A 26 -20.06 9.48 5.73
N GLN A 27 -20.27 9.65 7.04
CA GLN A 27 -19.29 9.23 8.06
C GLN A 27 -19.08 7.71 8.07
N GLU A 28 -20.15 6.92 7.98
CA GLU A 28 -20.06 5.45 7.88
C GLU A 28 -19.37 5.01 6.59
N ASN A 29 -19.72 5.61 5.45
CA ASN A 29 -19.01 5.37 4.19
C ASN A 29 -17.54 5.75 4.31
N LEU A 30 -17.18 6.91 4.86
CA LEU A 30 -15.79 7.31 5.03
C LEU A 30 -15.02 6.33 5.92
N SER A 31 -15.63 5.81 6.97
CA SER A 31 -15.00 4.83 7.87
C SER A 31 -14.85 3.44 7.23
N ALA A 32 -15.80 2.99 6.41
CA ALA A 32 -15.73 1.70 5.73
C ALA A 32 -14.65 1.64 4.64
N HIS A 33 -14.30 2.79 4.06
CA HIS A 33 -13.25 2.85 3.03
C HIS A 33 -11.85 3.00 3.62
N VAL A 34 -11.68 3.19 4.93
CA VAL A 34 -10.38 3.38 5.60
C VAL A 34 -9.99 2.11 6.37
N GLN A 35 -8.90 1.47 5.96
CA GLN A 35 -8.32 0.29 6.60
C GLN A 35 -6.99 0.67 7.24
N PRO A 36 -6.98 1.00 8.54
CA PRO A 36 -5.75 1.19 9.29
C PRO A 36 -5.16 -0.17 9.71
N SER A 37 -3.84 -0.31 9.56
CA SER A 37 -3.03 -1.43 10.02
C SER A 37 -1.83 -0.88 10.77
N GLY A 38 -1.41 -1.57 11.84
CA GLY A 38 -0.25 -1.16 12.61
C GLY A 38 0.35 -2.30 13.42
N LEU A 39 1.67 -2.27 13.55
CA LEU A 39 2.47 -3.19 14.34
C LEU A 39 3.42 -2.39 15.22
N ILE A 40 3.47 -2.70 16.51
CA ILE A 40 4.45 -2.16 17.45
C ILE A 40 5.21 -3.35 18.03
N LEU A 41 6.53 -3.30 17.94
CA LEU A 41 7.45 -4.28 18.51
C LEU A 41 8.36 -3.57 19.51
N ALA A 42 8.45 -4.08 20.73
CA ALA A 42 9.37 -3.60 21.75
C ALA A 42 10.35 -4.72 22.12
N ASN A 43 11.64 -4.41 22.08
CA ASN A 43 12.69 -5.33 22.50
C ASN A 43 13.10 -5.00 23.95
N LEU A 44 12.98 -6.00 24.83
CA LEU A 44 13.29 -5.88 26.25
C LEU A 44 14.44 -6.83 26.61
N SER A 45 15.38 -6.38 27.46
CA SER A 45 16.53 -7.16 27.91
C SER A 45 16.71 -7.03 29.41
N LEU A 46 16.44 -8.13 30.12
CA LEU A 46 16.65 -8.24 31.56
C LEU A 46 18.14 -8.23 31.94
N PRO A 47 19.07 -8.91 31.24
CA PRO A 47 20.49 -8.85 31.56
C PRO A 47 21.04 -7.42 31.51
N GLN A 48 20.71 -6.65 30.46
CA GLN A 48 21.15 -5.25 30.35
C GLN A 48 20.54 -4.36 31.45
N PHE A 49 19.30 -4.65 31.86
CA PHE A 49 18.70 -3.97 33.00
C PHE A 49 19.45 -4.19 34.31
N LEU A 50 19.97 -5.41 34.52
CA LEU A 50 20.75 -5.74 35.72
C LEU A 50 22.16 -5.12 35.71
N ASP A 51 22.69 -4.81 34.53
CA ASP A 51 23.98 -4.11 34.35
C ASP A 51 23.86 -2.58 34.49
N GLY A 52 22.67 -2.05 34.80
CA GLY A 52 22.42 -0.63 35.05
C GLY A 52 21.90 0.16 33.84
N ASP A 53 21.70 -0.49 32.70
CA ASP A 53 21.06 0.10 31.52
C ASP A 53 19.52 0.00 31.59
N GLY A 54 18.82 0.65 30.65
CA GLY A 54 17.38 0.52 30.53
C GLY A 54 16.94 -0.88 30.09
N ILE A 55 15.81 -1.37 30.62
CA ILE A 55 15.22 -2.66 30.21
C ILE A 55 14.78 -2.67 28.73
N MET A 56 14.45 -1.51 28.16
CA MET A 56 14.05 -1.39 26.77
C MET A 56 15.26 -1.12 25.88
N THR A 57 15.55 -2.05 24.98
CA THR A 57 16.72 -2.00 24.09
C THR A 57 16.40 -1.36 22.75
N GLY A 58 15.13 -1.39 22.36
CA GLY A 58 14.64 -0.74 21.17
C GLY A 58 13.15 -0.91 20.96
N MET A 59 12.61 -0.12 20.04
CA MET A 59 11.21 -0.15 19.62
C MET A 59 11.15 -0.01 18.11
N ALA A 60 10.28 -0.76 17.46
CA ALA A 60 9.92 -0.59 16.06
C ALA A 60 8.40 -0.45 15.93
N MET A 61 7.97 0.47 15.08
CA MET A 61 6.58 0.70 14.74
C MET A 61 6.45 0.71 13.22
N ALA A 62 5.44 0.03 12.70
CA ALA A 62 4.99 0.17 11.33
C ALA A 62 3.49 0.50 11.36
N SER A 63 3.07 1.52 10.63
CA SER A 63 1.65 1.88 10.50
C SER A 63 1.34 2.15 9.04
N GLU A 64 0.19 1.70 8.57
CA GLU A 64 -0.32 1.96 7.24
C GLU A 64 -1.80 2.28 7.34
N VAL A 65 -2.23 3.30 6.60
CA VAL A 65 -3.63 3.65 6.45
C VAL A 65 -3.94 3.62 4.97
N GLN A 66 -4.77 2.66 4.55
CA GLN A 66 -5.31 2.61 3.20
C GLN A 66 -6.71 3.20 3.18
N SER A 67 -7.02 4.04 2.20
CA SER A 67 -8.33 4.60 1.96
C SER A 67 -8.77 4.45 0.50
N GLN A 68 -9.95 3.91 0.26
CA GLN A 68 -10.58 3.97 -1.07
C GLN A 68 -11.28 5.32 -1.26
N ILE A 69 -10.69 6.18 -2.09
CA ILE A 69 -11.23 7.51 -2.42
C ILE A 69 -12.43 7.37 -3.38
N SER A 70 -12.40 6.37 -4.25
CA SER A 70 -13.51 6.05 -5.16
C SER A 70 -13.43 4.59 -5.59
N LYS A 71 -14.42 4.12 -6.37
CA LYS A 71 -14.44 2.76 -6.95
C LYS A 71 -13.15 2.36 -7.70
N ARG A 72 -12.40 3.34 -8.22
CA ARG A 72 -11.18 3.13 -9.01
C ARG A 72 -9.95 3.77 -8.39
N ASN A 73 -10.05 4.49 -7.29
CA ASN A 73 -8.93 5.21 -6.69
C ASN A 73 -8.76 4.79 -5.24
N ALA A 74 -7.55 4.39 -4.88
CA ALA A 74 -7.16 4.13 -3.51
C ALA A 74 -5.87 4.87 -3.18
N ILE A 75 -5.78 5.40 -1.98
CA ILE A 75 -4.55 5.96 -1.41
C ILE A 75 -4.12 5.09 -0.25
N ALA A 76 -2.82 4.87 -0.08
CA ALA A 76 -2.25 4.27 1.10
C ALA A 76 -1.13 5.17 1.60
N ILE A 77 -1.06 5.40 2.90
CA ILE A 77 0.00 6.16 3.55
C ILE A 77 0.56 5.28 4.65
N GLY A 78 1.85 5.01 4.60
CA GLY A 78 2.55 4.18 5.55
C GLY A 78 3.72 4.90 6.21
N GLY A 79 4.15 4.37 7.34
CA GLY A 79 5.32 4.87 8.04
C GLY A 79 5.91 3.80 8.94
N ASN A 80 7.23 3.68 8.90
CA ASN A 80 8.01 2.80 9.76
C ASN A 80 8.94 3.66 10.60
N LEU A 81 9.03 3.37 11.89
CA LEU A 81 9.91 4.03 12.84
C LEU A 81 10.65 2.95 13.62
N ALA A 82 11.96 3.06 13.78
CA ALA A 82 12.74 2.17 14.60
C ALA A 82 13.70 2.98 15.48
N VAL A 83 13.68 2.73 16.78
CA VAL A 83 14.56 3.35 17.76
C VAL A 83 15.36 2.25 18.44
N ARG A 84 16.68 2.43 18.53
CA ARG A 84 17.57 1.51 19.23
C ARG A 84 18.59 2.32 20.04
N GLY A 85 18.49 2.23 21.37
CA GLY A 85 19.28 3.08 22.27
C GLY A 85 19.08 4.57 21.96
N ASN A 86 20.15 5.27 21.59
CA ASN A 86 20.15 6.73 21.32
C ASN A 86 19.97 7.09 19.83
N SER A 87 19.75 6.12 18.94
CA SER A 87 19.50 6.41 17.52
C SER A 87 18.10 5.99 17.10
N GLY A 88 17.47 6.80 16.26
CA GLY A 88 16.19 6.54 15.65
C GLY A 88 16.28 6.69 14.13
N ASP A 89 15.59 5.83 13.41
CA ASP A 89 15.42 5.89 11.97
C ASP A 89 13.93 5.81 11.63
N GLY A 90 13.56 6.41 10.52
CA GLY A 90 12.17 6.53 10.11
C GLY A 90 12.05 6.58 8.59
N ALA A 91 10.97 6.03 8.09
CA ALA A 91 10.54 6.19 6.72
C ALA A 91 9.04 6.43 6.65
N ALA A 92 8.61 7.26 5.72
CA ALA A 92 7.20 7.45 5.38
C ALA A 92 7.02 7.12 3.90
N THR A 93 5.91 6.48 3.57
CA THR A 93 5.52 6.11 2.21
C THR A 93 4.11 6.58 1.92
N ALA A 94 3.86 6.95 0.67
CA ALA A 94 2.53 7.26 0.15
C ALA A 94 2.39 6.58 -1.21
N VAL A 95 1.27 5.89 -1.41
CA VAL A 95 0.95 5.18 -2.64
C VAL A 95 -0.44 5.61 -3.11
N LEU A 96 -0.55 6.13 -4.33
CA LEU A 96 -1.82 6.41 -4.98
C LEU A 96 -2.03 5.39 -6.10
N ARG A 97 -3.07 4.56 -5.98
CA ARG A 97 -3.46 3.57 -6.97
C ARG A 97 -4.71 4.02 -7.73
N HIS A 98 -4.63 4.03 -9.05
CA HIS A 98 -5.73 4.26 -9.98
C HIS A 98 -5.98 3.00 -10.83
N GLN A 99 -7.16 2.41 -10.74
CA GLN A 99 -7.60 1.34 -11.62
C GLN A 99 -8.17 1.93 -12.92
N ILE A 100 -7.45 1.75 -14.02
CA ILE A 100 -7.91 2.17 -15.35
C ILE A 100 -9.10 1.28 -15.77
N SER A 101 -8.96 -0.02 -15.57
CA SER A 101 -9.95 -1.04 -15.91
C SER A 101 -9.91 -2.19 -14.89
N SER A 102 -10.79 -3.18 -15.04
CA SER A 102 -10.83 -4.35 -14.14
C SER A 102 -9.52 -5.14 -14.12
N GLY A 103 -8.71 -5.07 -15.17
CA GLY A 103 -7.43 -5.75 -15.27
C GLY A 103 -6.26 -4.83 -15.53
N SER A 104 -6.35 -3.54 -15.23
CA SER A 104 -5.23 -2.62 -15.36
C SER A 104 -5.25 -1.51 -14.33
N SER A 105 -4.09 -1.22 -13.76
CA SER A 105 -3.90 -0.18 -12.75
C SER A 105 -2.58 0.55 -12.92
N ILE A 106 -2.54 1.76 -12.37
CA ILE A 106 -1.35 2.60 -12.22
C ILE A 106 -1.21 2.93 -10.74
N GLU A 107 0.00 2.85 -10.22
CA GLU A 107 0.38 3.17 -8.86
C GLU A 107 1.47 4.23 -8.89
N PHE A 108 1.26 5.33 -8.19
CA PHE A 108 2.27 6.35 -7.94
C PHE A 108 2.76 6.18 -6.52
N MET A 109 4.07 6.11 -6.34
CA MET A 109 4.70 5.88 -5.05
C MET A 109 5.64 7.04 -4.74
N ALA A 110 5.61 7.49 -3.50
CA ALA A 110 6.58 8.43 -2.97
C ALA A 110 6.98 7.97 -1.57
N SER A 111 8.27 8.06 -1.25
CA SER A 111 8.76 7.78 0.09
C SER A 111 9.85 8.76 0.50
N ALA A 112 9.96 8.97 1.81
CA ALA A 112 10.96 9.80 2.45
C ALA A 112 11.54 9.07 3.68
N GLY A 113 12.75 9.44 4.10
CA GLY A 113 13.46 8.78 5.21
C GLY A 113 14.57 7.85 4.71
N LEU A 114 14.66 6.64 5.26
CA LEU A 114 15.72 5.67 4.95
C LEU A 114 15.88 5.37 3.44
N ARG A 115 14.76 5.35 2.69
CA ARG A 115 14.74 5.19 1.23
C ARG A 115 13.85 6.28 0.62
N ALA A 116 14.44 7.43 0.33
CA ALA A 116 13.74 8.50 -0.36
C ALA A 116 13.64 8.19 -1.86
N LEU A 117 12.44 7.92 -2.37
CA LEU A 117 12.22 7.63 -3.79
C LEU A 117 10.87 8.16 -4.27
N ILE A 118 10.75 8.32 -5.58
CA ILE A 118 9.49 8.53 -6.28
C ILE A 118 9.40 7.50 -7.39
N GLY A 119 8.20 7.03 -7.70
CA GLY A 119 8.04 6.01 -8.71
C GLY A 119 6.63 5.90 -9.26
N VAL A 120 6.55 5.26 -10.41
CA VAL A 120 5.31 4.91 -11.07
C VAL A 120 5.38 3.44 -11.45
N GLN A 121 4.35 2.69 -11.11
CA GLN A 121 4.18 1.31 -11.49
C GLN A 121 2.86 1.15 -12.24
N THR A 122 2.86 0.40 -13.32
CA THR A 122 1.66 0.06 -14.08
C THR A 122 1.53 -1.44 -14.16
N SER A 123 0.37 -1.97 -13.81
CA SER A 123 0.09 -3.41 -13.90
C SER A 123 -1.08 -3.67 -14.83
N ARG A 124 -1.01 -4.77 -15.59
CA ARG A 124 -2.06 -5.19 -16.51
C ARG A 124 -2.13 -6.72 -16.65
N HIS A 125 -3.34 -7.25 -16.59
CA HIS A 125 -3.63 -8.61 -17.04
C HIS A 125 -3.56 -8.66 -18.57
N LEU A 126 -2.59 -9.39 -19.09
CA LEU A 126 -2.42 -9.66 -20.52
C LEU A 126 -3.36 -10.79 -20.98
N SER A 127 -3.67 -11.73 -20.08
CA SER A 127 -4.66 -12.79 -20.26
C SER A 127 -5.24 -13.20 -18.91
N LEU A 128 -6.17 -14.16 -18.88
CA LEU A 128 -6.73 -14.70 -17.64
C LEU A 128 -5.67 -15.23 -16.66
N HIS A 129 -4.53 -15.68 -17.21
CA HIS A 129 -3.47 -16.35 -16.48
C HIS A 129 -2.15 -15.58 -16.48
N SER A 130 -2.10 -14.37 -17.05
CA SER A 130 -0.84 -13.64 -17.25
C SER A 130 -0.98 -12.18 -16.86
N THR A 131 -0.05 -11.71 -16.03
CA THR A 131 0.02 -10.32 -15.58
C THR A 131 1.40 -9.76 -15.88
N ALA A 132 1.44 -8.55 -16.43
CA ALA A 132 2.65 -7.78 -16.61
C ALA A 132 2.61 -6.55 -15.71
N THR A 133 3.73 -6.27 -15.07
CA THR A 133 3.93 -5.09 -14.24
C THR A 133 5.20 -4.38 -14.69
N MET A 134 5.09 -3.09 -14.97
CA MET A 134 6.21 -2.24 -15.36
C MET A 134 6.36 -1.15 -14.32
N GLY A 135 7.59 -0.86 -13.92
CA GLY A 135 7.89 0.15 -12.93
C GLY A 135 9.03 1.07 -13.38
N ILE A 136 8.96 2.32 -12.97
CA ILE A 136 10.09 3.23 -12.95
C ILE A 136 10.15 3.87 -11.57
N THR A 137 11.33 3.86 -10.96
CA THR A 137 11.59 4.49 -9.67
C THR A 137 12.86 5.31 -9.75
N MET A 138 12.86 6.46 -9.10
CA MET A 138 14.00 7.35 -8.96
C MET A 138 14.32 7.51 -7.48
N SER A 139 15.56 7.19 -7.11
CA SER A 139 16.10 7.49 -5.79
C SER A 139 16.41 8.97 -5.68
N LEU A 140 15.84 9.62 -4.67
CA LEU A 140 16.10 11.03 -4.36
C LEU A 140 17.43 11.23 -3.64
N ARG A 141 18.07 10.14 -3.18
CA ARG A 141 19.33 10.19 -2.44
C ARG A 141 20.53 10.40 -3.35
N ASP A 142 20.56 9.69 -4.48
CA ASP A 142 21.69 9.64 -5.41
C ASP A 142 21.27 9.94 -6.86
N GLY A 143 19.97 10.15 -7.12
CA GLY A 143 19.45 10.40 -8.47
C GLY A 143 19.40 9.15 -9.35
N SER A 144 19.68 7.96 -8.81
CA SER A 144 19.64 6.73 -9.59
C SER A 144 18.22 6.40 -10.04
N ILE A 145 18.10 5.86 -11.26
CA ILE A 145 16.82 5.45 -11.85
C ILE A 145 16.85 3.94 -12.01
N ASN A 146 15.80 3.29 -11.52
CA ASN A 146 15.55 1.86 -11.72
C ASN A 146 14.28 1.68 -12.56
N LEU A 147 14.42 0.98 -13.67
CA LEU A 147 13.33 0.46 -14.46
C LEU A 147 13.11 -1.00 -14.07
N SER A 148 11.87 -1.42 -13.86
CA SER A 148 11.52 -2.81 -13.64
C SER A 148 10.45 -3.27 -14.62
N ASN A 149 10.53 -4.54 -15.00
CA ASN A 149 9.47 -5.21 -15.72
C ASN A 149 9.35 -6.63 -15.20
N SER A 150 8.17 -7.00 -14.72
CA SER A 150 7.88 -8.36 -14.29
C SER A 150 6.68 -8.93 -15.00
N TRP A 151 6.80 -10.19 -15.42
CA TRP A 151 5.71 -10.97 -15.97
C TRP A 151 5.48 -12.17 -15.07
N THR A 152 4.24 -12.36 -14.64
CA THR A 152 3.81 -13.53 -13.89
C THR A 152 2.77 -14.28 -14.70
N ARG A 153 2.93 -15.60 -14.82
CA ARG A 153 1.99 -16.45 -15.55
C ARG A 153 1.67 -17.71 -14.77
N GLN A 154 0.39 -18.01 -14.64
CA GLN A 154 -0.08 -19.32 -14.23
C GLN A 154 0.09 -20.30 -15.41
N LEU A 155 0.98 -21.27 -15.26
CA LEU A 155 1.30 -22.30 -16.26
C LEU A 155 0.38 -23.52 -16.13
N SER A 156 -0.05 -23.83 -14.91
CA SER A 156 -1.08 -24.82 -14.59
C SER A 156 -1.82 -24.43 -13.30
N GLU A 157 -2.81 -25.20 -12.87
CA GLU A 157 -3.57 -24.94 -11.63
C GLU A 157 -2.65 -24.78 -10.40
N THR A 158 -1.55 -25.55 -10.36
CA THR A 158 -0.62 -25.58 -9.25
C THR A 158 0.70 -24.84 -9.52
N LEU A 159 0.99 -24.42 -10.75
CA LEU A 159 2.31 -23.90 -11.16
C LEU A 159 2.23 -22.47 -11.66
N ASN A 160 3.02 -21.59 -11.04
CA ASN A 160 3.23 -20.21 -11.47
C ASN A 160 4.67 -20.02 -11.91
N GLY A 161 4.88 -19.32 -13.02
CA GLY A 161 6.17 -18.85 -13.49
C GLY A 161 6.26 -17.33 -13.40
N ASN A 162 7.48 -16.82 -13.23
CA ASN A 162 7.77 -15.39 -13.25
C ASN A 162 9.07 -15.10 -14.00
N ILE A 163 9.09 -13.95 -14.69
CA ILE A 163 10.27 -13.35 -15.29
C ILE A 163 10.33 -11.93 -14.74
N GLU A 164 11.50 -11.48 -14.30
CA GLU A 164 11.73 -10.14 -13.79
C GLU A 164 12.99 -9.57 -14.43
N LEU A 165 12.87 -8.33 -14.90
CA LEU A 165 13.95 -7.53 -15.44
C LEU A 165 14.08 -6.30 -14.56
N ALA A 166 15.29 -6.05 -14.08
CA ALA A 166 15.65 -4.81 -13.40
C ALA A 166 16.76 -4.14 -14.20
N PHE A 167 16.59 -2.86 -14.54
CA PHE A 167 17.59 -2.04 -15.19
C PHE A 167 17.87 -0.82 -14.32
N GLY A 168 19.14 -0.60 -13.98
CA GLY A 168 19.57 0.45 -13.06
C GLY A 168 21.01 0.21 -12.61
N PRO A 169 21.44 0.80 -11.48
CA PRO A 169 22.77 0.55 -10.92
C PRO A 169 23.04 -0.93 -10.64
N GLU A 170 21.99 -1.70 -10.33
CA GLU A 170 22.03 -3.15 -10.11
C GLU A 170 21.13 -3.83 -11.16
N SER A 171 21.60 -3.90 -12.40
CA SER A 171 20.82 -4.48 -13.49
C SER A 171 20.81 -6.01 -13.39
N SER A 172 19.64 -6.64 -13.50
CA SER A 172 19.51 -8.08 -13.44
C SER A 172 18.34 -8.63 -14.25
N VAL A 173 18.46 -9.93 -14.57
CA VAL A 173 17.40 -10.73 -15.16
C VAL A 173 17.18 -11.94 -14.27
N ALA A 174 15.98 -12.07 -13.74
CA ALA A 174 15.58 -13.20 -12.91
C ALA A 174 14.44 -13.99 -13.56
N VAL A 175 14.48 -15.31 -13.42
CA VAL A 175 13.42 -16.21 -13.87
C VAL A 175 13.18 -17.22 -12.77
N GLY A 176 11.91 -17.50 -12.49
CA GLY A 176 11.55 -18.49 -11.48
C GLY A 176 10.22 -19.16 -11.75
N TRP A 177 9.98 -20.21 -10.98
CA TRP A 177 8.68 -20.85 -10.88
C TRP A 177 8.43 -21.37 -9.47
N GLN A 178 7.16 -21.50 -9.12
CA GLN A 178 6.71 -22.04 -7.85
C GLN A 178 5.49 -22.94 -8.06
N LYS A 179 5.53 -24.13 -7.46
CA LYS A 179 4.41 -25.06 -7.36
C LYS A 179 3.76 -24.93 -5.98
N LYS A 180 2.48 -24.52 -5.94
CA LYS A 180 1.76 -24.15 -4.71
C LYS A 180 1.64 -25.29 -3.69
N GLU A 181 1.32 -26.49 -4.16
CA GLU A 181 1.00 -27.62 -3.28
C GLU A 181 2.25 -28.27 -2.68
N ASP A 182 3.30 -28.44 -3.49
CA ASP A 182 4.49 -29.18 -3.08
C ASP A 182 5.58 -28.31 -2.43
N LYS A 183 5.31 -27.00 -2.25
CA LYS A 183 6.29 -25.98 -1.81
C LYS A 183 7.61 -26.02 -2.63
N MET A 184 7.54 -26.52 -3.87
CA MET A 184 8.69 -26.58 -4.76
C MET A 184 8.82 -25.26 -5.51
N SER A 185 10.03 -24.74 -5.58
CA SER A 185 10.35 -23.55 -6.37
C SER A 185 11.78 -23.64 -6.87
N ALA A 186 12.02 -23.09 -8.05
CA ALA A 186 13.38 -22.82 -8.53
C ALA A 186 13.42 -21.41 -9.11
N ALA A 187 14.53 -20.72 -8.89
CA ALA A 187 14.78 -19.41 -9.44
C ALA A 187 16.27 -19.27 -9.82
N GLY A 188 16.53 -18.52 -10.88
CA GLY A 188 17.86 -18.14 -11.31
C GLY A 188 17.89 -16.65 -11.60
N GLU A 189 19.01 -16.01 -11.27
CA GLU A 189 19.25 -14.59 -11.49
C GLU A 189 20.61 -14.40 -12.15
N ILE A 190 20.67 -13.51 -13.14
CA ILE A 190 21.90 -13.03 -13.78
C ILE A 190 22.00 -11.54 -13.49
N LYS A 191 23.12 -11.10 -12.91
CA LYS A 191 23.43 -9.69 -12.60
C LYS A 191 24.51 -9.17 -13.54
N PHE A 192 24.46 -7.88 -13.86
CA PHE A 192 25.37 -7.20 -14.80
C PHE A 192 26.14 -6.06 -14.14
#